data_AF-A0A965L4W5-F1
#
_entry.id   AF-A0A965L4W5-F1
#
_cell.length_a   1.000
_cell.length_b   1.000
_cell.length_c   1.000
_cell.angle_alpha   90.00
_cell.angle_beta   90.00
_cell.angle_gamma   90.00
#
_symmetry.space_group_name_H-M   'P 1'
#
loop_
_entity.id
_entity.type
_entity.pdbx_description
1 polymer ?
#
loop_
_entity_poly.entity_id
_entity_poly.type
_entity_poly.pdbx_seq_one_letter_code
_entity_poly.pdbx_strand_id
1 'polypeptide(L)'
;MKKFLFIFTLMTFGAFAQKIDINKQFALAGQQYLRMLADHPDTSVTIHSAKPDGSYRNLPSSWWCSGFFPGGLWYLFEKTKDPKWSKAARLWTEAVRKEQYNTGTHDLGFMMFDSFGNGLRLTKDPAYKKVLIQSAKSLATRFDPKIGLIKSWNTFKGGYKYPVIIDNMMNLELLFWASRETGDQRFHDIAV
;
A
#
# COMPACT_ATOMS: atom_id res chain seq x y z
N MET A 1 -50.74 10.32 50.36
CA MET A 1 -49.74 9.26 50.66
C MET A 1 -48.87 9.02 49.43
N LYS A 2 -47.55 9.13 49.62
CA LYS A 2 -46.39 8.66 48.81
C LYS A 2 -46.32 9.02 47.30
N LYS A 3 -45.55 10.07 46.99
CA LYS A 3 -44.94 10.31 45.67
C LYS A 3 -43.85 9.26 45.44
N PHE A 4 -43.96 8.45 44.38
CA PHE A 4 -42.89 7.56 43.93
C PHE A 4 -41.93 8.35 43.03
N LEU A 5 -40.69 8.54 43.49
CA LEU A 5 -39.61 9.12 42.70
C LEU A 5 -38.89 7.96 41.99
N PHE A 6 -39.06 7.84 40.68
CA PHE A 6 -38.28 6.90 39.87
C PHE A 6 -36.90 7.52 39.60
N ILE A 7 -35.85 6.98 40.23
CA ILE A 7 -34.47 7.31 39.92
C ILE A 7 -34.06 6.43 38.74
N PHE A 8 -33.95 7.01 37.55
CA PHE A 8 -33.32 6.36 36.40
C PHE A 8 -31.81 6.47 36.57
N THR A 9 -31.17 5.39 37.02
CA THR A 9 -29.72 5.28 37.04
C THR A 9 -29.25 5.05 35.60
N LEU A 10 -28.76 6.10 34.95
CA LEU A 10 -28.13 5.99 33.63
C LEU A 10 -26.79 5.27 33.79
N MET A 11 -26.75 3.96 33.58
CA MET A 11 -25.48 3.23 33.45
C MET A 11 -24.84 3.61 32.12
N THR A 12 -23.94 4.59 32.15
CA THR A 12 -23.04 4.86 31.03
C THR A 12 -22.02 3.73 30.95
N PHE A 13 -22.25 2.75 30.08
CA PHE A 13 -21.19 1.84 29.65
C PHE A 13 -20.17 2.65 28.85
N GLY A 14 -19.07 3.04 29.49
CA GLY A 14 -17.91 3.55 28.79
C GLY A 14 -17.42 2.46 27.83
N ALA A 15 -17.52 2.69 26.53
CA ALA A 15 -16.91 1.83 25.53
C ALA A 15 -15.38 1.93 25.66
N PHE A 16 -14.79 1.05 26.48
CA PHE A 16 -13.34 0.93 26.53
C PHE A 16 -12.86 0.34 25.21
N ALA A 17 -11.85 0.97 24.61
CA ALA A 17 -11.16 0.41 23.46
C ALA A 17 -10.68 -1.03 23.76
N GLN A 18 -10.82 -1.92 22.79
CA GLN A 18 -10.42 -3.32 22.93
C GLN A 18 -8.93 -3.38 23.29
N LYS A 19 -8.55 -4.08 24.37
CA LYS A 19 -7.14 -4.33 24.69
C LYS A 19 -6.57 -5.32 23.68
N ILE A 20 -5.78 -4.83 22.73
CA ILE A 20 -5.15 -5.65 21.69
C ILE A 20 -3.75 -6.06 22.14
N ASP A 21 -3.49 -7.38 22.19
CA ASP A 21 -2.13 -7.90 22.30
C ASP A 21 -1.45 -7.83 20.92
N ILE A 22 -0.66 -6.78 20.73
CA ILE A 22 0.05 -6.49 19.48
C ILE A 22 0.97 -7.66 19.09
N ASN A 23 1.69 -8.25 20.05
CA ASN A 23 2.64 -9.32 19.74
C ASN A 23 1.91 -10.57 19.29
N LYS A 24 0.79 -10.91 19.92
CA LYS A 24 -0.10 -11.99 19.47
C LYS A 24 -0.63 -11.74 18.05
N GLN A 25 -1.02 -10.52 17.71
CA GLN A 25 -1.50 -10.19 16.36
C GLN A 25 -0.40 -10.34 15.30
N PHE A 26 0.83 -9.88 15.59
CA PHE A 26 1.95 -10.08 14.67
C PHE A 26 2.36 -11.55 14.53
N ALA A 27 2.28 -12.35 15.60
CA ALA A 27 2.51 -13.79 15.52
C ALA A 27 1.47 -14.48 14.62
N LEU A 28 0.20 -14.12 14.77
CA LEU A 28 -0.87 -14.61 13.89
C LEU A 28 -0.66 -14.17 12.44
N ALA A 29 -0.35 -12.89 12.21
CA ALA A 29 -0.04 -12.38 10.87
C ALA A 29 1.14 -13.16 10.24
N GLY A 30 2.21 -13.39 11.01
CA GLY A 30 3.34 -14.21 10.56
C GLY A 30 2.90 -15.62 10.12
N GLN A 31 2.04 -16.30 10.89
CA GLN A 31 1.52 -17.60 10.47
C GLN A 31 0.74 -17.54 9.15
N GLN A 32 -0.08 -16.51 8.95
CA GLN A 32 -0.84 -16.32 7.70
C GLN A 32 0.09 -16.02 6.52
N TYR A 33 1.09 -15.16 6.70
CA TYR A 33 2.08 -14.87 5.65
C TYR A 33 2.93 -16.08 5.27
N LEU A 34 3.27 -16.95 6.23
CA LEU A 34 3.95 -18.21 5.90
C LEU A 34 3.09 -19.13 5.03
N ARG A 35 1.78 -19.23 5.31
CA ARG A 35 0.85 -20.01 4.48
C ARG A 35 0.71 -19.41 3.09
N MET A 36 0.52 -18.10 3.02
CA MET A 36 0.48 -17.37 1.75
C MET A 36 1.76 -17.58 0.92
N LEU A 37 2.94 -17.54 1.54
CA LEU A 37 4.21 -17.79 0.84
C LEU A 37 4.32 -19.25 0.35
N ALA A 38 3.85 -20.23 1.13
CA ALA A 38 3.88 -21.63 0.75
C ALA A 38 2.93 -21.93 -0.43
N ASP A 39 1.76 -21.31 -0.44
CA ASP A 39 0.74 -21.51 -1.48
C ASP A 39 1.04 -20.75 -2.79
N HIS A 40 2.03 -19.84 -2.79
CA HIS A 40 2.37 -18.98 -3.93
C HIS A 40 3.87 -19.01 -4.26
N PRO A 41 4.37 -20.09 -4.86
CA PRO A 41 5.76 -20.14 -5.33
C PRO A 41 5.98 -19.33 -6.61
N ASP A 42 4.92 -19.01 -7.37
CA ASP A 42 5.00 -18.28 -8.64
C ASP A 42 4.90 -16.75 -8.42
N THR A 43 5.98 -16.05 -8.76
CA THR A 43 6.08 -14.59 -8.68
C THR A 43 5.57 -13.86 -9.93
N SER A 44 5.05 -14.58 -10.94
CA SER A 44 4.43 -13.96 -12.12
C SER A 44 3.11 -13.26 -11.80
N VAL A 45 2.48 -13.67 -10.69
CA VAL A 45 1.25 -13.10 -10.13
C VAL A 45 1.47 -12.73 -8.67
N THR A 46 0.62 -11.84 -8.16
CA THR A 46 0.62 -11.33 -6.78
C THR A 46 -0.66 -11.72 -6.06
N ILE A 47 -0.54 -11.95 -4.76
CA ILE A 47 -1.67 -12.30 -3.88
C ILE A 47 -2.56 -11.06 -3.73
N HIS A 48 -3.83 -11.18 -4.10
CA HIS A 48 -4.77 -10.05 -4.06
C HIS A 48 -5.84 -10.22 -2.97
N SER A 49 -6.68 -11.25 -3.08
CA SER A 49 -7.80 -11.45 -2.15
C SER A 49 -8.15 -12.92 -2.01
N ALA A 50 -9.00 -13.26 -1.03
CA ALA A 50 -9.66 -14.56 -0.99
C ALA A 50 -10.88 -14.58 -1.94
N LYS A 51 -11.17 -15.74 -2.51
CA LYS A 51 -12.44 -16.07 -3.17
C LYS A 51 -13.46 -16.55 -2.12
N PRO A 52 -14.76 -16.65 -2.47
CA PRO A 52 -15.78 -17.14 -1.54
C PRO A 52 -15.51 -18.54 -0.96
N ASP A 53 -14.77 -19.38 -1.69
CA ASP A 53 -14.37 -20.73 -1.27
C ASP A 53 -13.12 -20.76 -0.38
N GLY A 54 -12.53 -19.60 -0.06
CA GLY A 54 -11.31 -19.47 0.73
C GLY A 54 -10.01 -19.64 -0.07
N SER A 55 -10.07 -19.99 -1.35
CA SER A 55 -8.88 -20.02 -2.22
C SER A 55 -8.43 -18.62 -2.59
N TYR A 56 -7.17 -18.46 -2.99
CA TYR A 56 -6.64 -17.16 -3.37
C TYR A 56 -7.06 -16.74 -4.78
N ARG A 57 -7.36 -15.46 -4.92
CA ARG A 57 -7.40 -14.74 -6.19
C ARG A 57 -6.05 -14.06 -6.36
N ASN A 58 -5.33 -14.46 -7.39
CA ASN A 58 -4.05 -13.89 -7.77
C ASN A 58 -4.22 -13.01 -9.00
N LEU A 59 -3.47 -11.92 -9.06
CA LEU A 59 -3.52 -10.93 -10.14
C LEU A 59 -2.10 -10.57 -10.59
N PRO A 60 -1.87 -10.23 -11.86
CA PRO A 60 -0.56 -9.81 -12.33
C PRO A 60 -0.06 -8.58 -11.57
N SER A 61 1.26 -8.35 -11.58
CA SER A 61 1.83 -7.17 -10.91
C SER A 61 1.33 -5.82 -11.45
N SER A 62 0.74 -5.77 -12.65
CA SER A 62 0.10 -4.57 -13.20
C SER A 62 -1.20 -4.18 -12.49
N TRP A 63 -1.71 -5.02 -11.60
CA TRP A 63 -2.84 -4.68 -10.75
C TRP A 63 -2.40 -3.79 -9.59
N TRP A 64 -3.24 -2.81 -9.24
CA TRP A 64 -2.91 -1.74 -8.29
C TRP A 64 -2.51 -2.21 -6.87
N CYS A 65 -2.99 -3.38 -6.44
CA CYS A 65 -2.66 -3.96 -5.13
C CYS A 65 -1.29 -4.65 -5.04
N SER A 66 -0.52 -4.72 -6.13
CA SER A 66 0.67 -5.59 -6.21
C SER A 66 1.77 -5.25 -5.20
N GLY A 67 1.82 -4.00 -4.71
CA GLY A 67 2.78 -3.55 -3.71
C GLY A 67 2.46 -3.94 -2.27
N PHE A 68 1.20 -4.28 -1.95
CA PHE A 68 0.79 -4.48 -0.55
C PHE A 68 1.35 -5.77 0.06
N PHE A 69 1.36 -6.88 -0.68
CA PHE A 69 1.90 -8.14 -0.17
C PHE A 69 3.39 -8.05 0.20
N PRO A 70 4.30 -7.57 -0.68
CA PRO A 70 5.67 -7.31 -0.29
C PRO A 70 5.80 -6.25 0.82
N GLY A 71 4.94 -5.22 0.85
CA GLY A 71 4.91 -4.25 1.94
C GLY A 71 4.63 -4.87 3.31
N GLY A 72 3.67 -5.79 3.38
CA GLY A 72 3.39 -6.55 4.60
C GLY A 72 4.55 -7.43 5.06
N LEU A 73 5.27 -8.06 4.13
CA LEU A 73 6.49 -8.80 4.43
C LEU A 73 7.59 -7.89 5.00
N TRP A 74 7.73 -6.66 4.48
CA TRP A 74 8.64 -5.67 5.05
C TRP A 74 8.23 -5.24 6.46
N TYR A 75 6.94 -5.05 6.74
CA TYR A 75 6.46 -4.74 8.09
C TYR A 75 6.69 -5.89 9.08
N LEU A 76 6.53 -7.14 8.64
CA LEU A 76 6.89 -8.31 9.46
C LEU A 76 8.39 -8.31 9.78
N PHE A 77 9.25 -8.06 8.79
CA PHE A 77 10.68 -7.92 9.03
C PHE A 77 10.99 -6.78 10.00
N GLU A 78 10.37 -5.61 9.82
CA GLU A 78 10.57 -4.47 10.69
C GLU A 78 10.22 -4.78 12.15
N LYS A 79 9.10 -5.47 12.38
CA LYS A 79 8.64 -5.82 13.73
C LYS A 79 9.47 -6.93 14.37
N THR A 80 9.76 -8.01 13.66
CA THR A 80 10.37 -9.21 14.27
C THR A 80 11.88 -9.29 14.10
N LYS A 81 12.45 -8.53 13.16
CA LYS A 81 13.86 -8.60 12.73
C LYS A 81 14.30 -9.99 12.21
N ASP A 82 13.35 -10.86 11.89
CA ASP A 82 13.64 -12.22 11.40
C ASP A 82 14.02 -12.16 9.91
N PRO A 83 15.24 -12.61 9.53
CA PRO A 83 15.73 -12.55 8.14
C PRO A 83 14.87 -13.29 7.12
N LYS A 84 14.03 -14.25 7.53
CA LYS A 84 13.13 -14.94 6.58
C LYS A 84 12.15 -13.96 5.93
N TRP A 85 11.73 -12.94 6.68
CA TRP A 85 10.80 -11.93 6.18
C TRP A 85 11.46 -11.00 5.20
N SER A 86 12.69 -10.53 5.47
CA SER A 86 13.40 -9.69 4.50
C SER A 86 13.76 -10.47 3.23
N LYS A 87 14.10 -11.76 3.34
CA LYS A 87 14.31 -12.63 2.17
C LYS A 87 13.06 -12.73 1.30
N ALA A 88 11.90 -13.03 1.90
CA ALA A 88 10.63 -13.08 1.19
C ALA A 88 10.23 -11.71 0.63
N ALA A 89 10.39 -10.63 1.41
CA ALA A 89 10.05 -9.27 0.99
C ALA A 89 10.86 -8.83 -0.23
N ARG A 90 12.16 -9.14 -0.29
CA ARG A 90 13.00 -8.85 -1.45
C ARG A 90 12.52 -9.56 -2.72
N LEU A 91 12.20 -10.86 -2.61
CA LEU A 91 11.67 -11.65 -3.73
C LEU A 91 10.37 -11.04 -4.29
N TRP A 92 9.42 -10.76 -3.40
CA TRP A 92 8.12 -10.23 -3.80
C TRP A 92 8.15 -8.76 -4.21
N THR A 93 9.08 -7.96 -3.68
CA THR A 93 9.32 -6.59 -4.15
C THR A 93 9.84 -6.63 -5.59
N GLU A 94 10.77 -7.53 -5.89
CA GLU A 94 11.33 -7.69 -7.23
C GLU A 94 10.27 -8.06 -8.28
N ALA A 95 9.28 -8.89 -7.90
CA ALA A 95 8.17 -9.27 -8.76
C ALA A 95 7.35 -8.08 -9.32
N VAL A 96 7.39 -6.94 -8.62
CA VAL A 96 6.67 -5.70 -9.00
C VAL A 96 7.57 -4.74 -9.78
N ARG A 97 8.89 -5.00 -9.91
CA ARG A 97 9.88 -4.06 -10.49
C ARG A 97 9.46 -3.49 -11.85
N LYS A 98 8.87 -4.30 -12.72
CA LYS A 98 8.50 -3.89 -14.08
C LYS A 98 7.50 -2.72 -14.10
N GLU A 99 6.73 -2.56 -13.04
CA GLU A 99 5.70 -1.53 -12.93
C GLU A 99 6.28 -0.13 -12.70
N GLN A 100 7.58 0.02 -12.43
CA GLN A 100 8.23 1.34 -12.38
C GLN A 100 8.06 2.15 -13.70
N TYR A 101 7.76 1.46 -14.81
CA TYR A 101 7.53 2.06 -16.13
C TYR A 101 6.03 2.20 -16.49
N ASN A 102 5.12 1.85 -15.58
CA ASN A 102 3.69 1.87 -15.85
C ASN A 102 3.16 3.32 -15.80
N THR A 103 2.71 3.84 -16.92
CA THR A 103 2.15 5.20 -17.02
C THR A 103 0.62 5.19 -17.10
N GLY A 104 -0.02 4.03 -16.93
CA GLY A 104 -1.46 3.81 -17.14
C GLY A 104 -2.35 4.00 -15.91
N THR A 105 -1.77 4.08 -14.71
CA THR A 105 -2.48 4.19 -13.44
C THR A 105 -1.85 5.22 -12.49
N HIS A 106 -2.66 5.86 -11.65
CA HIS A 106 -2.17 6.67 -10.53
C HIS A 106 -1.60 5.81 -9.38
N ASP A 107 -1.95 4.52 -9.33
CA ASP A 107 -1.69 3.62 -8.19
C ASP A 107 -0.20 3.23 -8.02
N LEU A 108 0.71 3.89 -8.74
CA LEU A 108 2.14 3.63 -8.62
C LEU A 108 2.70 3.89 -7.22
N GLY A 109 2.09 4.78 -6.44
CA GLY A 109 2.44 4.97 -5.04
C GLY A 109 2.20 3.69 -4.24
N PHE A 110 1.00 3.12 -4.32
CA PHE A 110 0.70 1.82 -3.69
C PHE A 110 1.61 0.71 -4.19
N MET A 111 1.75 0.58 -5.51
CA MET A 111 2.50 -0.52 -6.11
C MET A 111 3.99 -0.47 -5.74
N MET A 112 4.60 0.72 -5.83
CA MET A 112 6.04 0.89 -5.77
C MET A 112 6.53 1.39 -4.42
N PHE A 113 5.79 2.26 -3.74
CA PHE A 113 6.23 2.84 -2.48
C PHE A 113 5.99 1.91 -1.28
N ASP A 114 4.89 1.13 -1.27
CA ASP A 114 4.71 0.09 -0.24
C ASP A 114 5.72 -1.05 -0.36
N SER A 115 6.19 -1.34 -1.57
CA SER A 115 7.17 -2.39 -1.85
C SER A 115 8.62 -1.88 -1.76
N PHE A 116 9.09 -1.19 -2.80
CA PHE A 116 10.45 -0.65 -2.89
C PHE A 116 10.71 0.47 -1.87
N GLY A 117 9.70 1.28 -1.53
CA GLY A 117 9.85 2.37 -0.53
C GLY A 117 10.16 1.81 0.87
N ASN A 118 9.41 0.81 1.31
CA ASN A 118 9.71 0.09 2.56
C ASN A 118 11.06 -0.65 2.49
N GLY A 119 11.35 -1.31 1.38
CA GLY A 119 12.65 -1.95 1.14
C GLY A 119 13.81 -0.97 1.28
N LEU A 120 13.72 0.22 0.67
CA LEU A 120 14.74 1.27 0.76
C LEU A 120 14.86 1.79 2.19
N ARG A 121 13.73 2.07 2.84
CA ARG A 121 13.67 2.58 4.21
C ARG A 121 14.41 1.67 5.20
N LEU A 122 14.19 0.36 5.08
CA LEU A 122 14.71 -0.65 6.01
C LEU A 122 16.11 -1.17 5.68
N THR A 123 16.50 -1.17 4.41
CA THR A 123 17.76 -1.81 3.98
C THR A 123 18.79 -0.84 3.42
N LYS A 124 18.38 0.40 3.12
CA LYS A 124 19.21 1.43 2.49
C LYS A 124 19.81 1.02 1.13
N ASP A 125 19.19 0.05 0.46
CA ASP A 125 19.65 -0.45 -0.84
C ASP A 125 19.49 0.63 -1.94
N PRO A 126 20.60 1.14 -2.51
CA PRO A 126 20.54 2.21 -3.51
C PRO A 126 19.90 1.77 -4.83
N ALA A 127 19.78 0.46 -5.10
CA ALA A 127 19.07 -0.02 -6.28
C ALA A 127 17.57 0.30 -6.20
N TYR A 128 16.99 0.27 -5.00
CA TYR A 128 15.57 0.62 -4.79
C TYR A 128 15.32 2.11 -4.98
N LYS A 129 16.26 2.98 -4.59
CA LYS A 129 16.18 4.42 -4.87
C LYS A 129 16.01 4.72 -6.36
N LYS A 130 16.77 4.03 -7.24
CA LYS A 130 16.66 4.21 -8.69
C LYS A 130 15.28 3.81 -9.22
N VAL A 131 14.73 2.71 -8.73
CA VAL A 131 13.38 2.22 -9.10
C VAL A 131 12.30 3.21 -8.67
N LEU A 132 12.38 3.74 -7.46
CA LEU A 132 11.40 4.69 -6.94
C LEU A 132 11.42 6.02 -7.68
N ILE A 133 12.60 6.56 -8.01
CA ILE A 133 12.71 7.78 -8.83
C ILE A 133 12.10 7.54 -10.21
N GLN A 134 12.34 6.39 -10.84
CA GLN A 134 11.71 6.04 -12.11
C GLN A 134 10.18 5.92 -11.98
N SER A 135 9.69 5.31 -10.90
CA SER A 135 8.27 5.19 -10.61
C SER A 135 7.62 6.57 -10.44
N ALA A 136 8.27 7.49 -9.71
CA ALA A 136 7.81 8.87 -9.56
C ALA A 136 7.75 9.61 -10.90
N LYS A 137 8.72 9.40 -11.80
CA LYS A 137 8.68 9.94 -13.17
C LYS A 137 7.46 9.42 -13.94
N SER A 138 7.18 8.12 -13.88
CA SER A 138 6.02 7.51 -14.53
C SER A 138 4.69 8.01 -13.95
N LEU A 139 4.60 8.21 -12.63
CA LEU A 139 3.41 8.78 -11.99
C LEU A 139 3.20 10.24 -12.43
N ALA A 140 4.28 11.02 -12.45
CA ALA A 140 4.25 12.43 -12.86
C ALA A 140 3.78 12.64 -14.31
N THR A 141 3.92 11.65 -15.21
CA THR A 141 3.40 11.79 -16.60
C THR A 141 1.87 11.83 -16.66
N ARG A 142 1.18 11.49 -15.56
CA ARG A 142 -0.28 11.49 -15.49
C ARG A 142 -0.86 12.84 -15.05
N PHE A 143 -0.01 13.77 -14.62
CA PHE A 143 -0.41 15.14 -14.31
C PHE A 143 -0.71 15.93 -15.60
N ASP A 144 -1.84 16.62 -15.63
CA ASP A 144 -2.16 17.59 -16.68
C ASP A 144 -2.06 19.01 -16.12
N PRO A 145 -1.10 19.84 -16.56
CA PRO A 145 -0.92 21.20 -16.04
C PRO A 145 -2.10 22.15 -16.32
N LYS A 146 -2.96 21.84 -17.30
CA LYS A 146 -4.17 22.65 -17.56
C LYS A 146 -5.29 22.34 -16.58
N ILE A 147 -5.32 21.11 -16.06
CA ILE A 147 -6.33 20.65 -15.11
C ILE A 147 -5.83 20.79 -13.67
N GLY A 148 -4.52 20.69 -13.46
CA GLY A 148 -3.89 20.76 -12.15
C GLY A 148 -4.05 19.47 -11.33
N LEU A 149 -4.34 18.33 -11.98
CA LEU A 149 -4.60 17.07 -11.29
C LEU A 149 -3.87 15.91 -11.95
N ILE A 150 -3.69 14.81 -11.20
CA ILE A 150 -3.23 13.53 -11.71
C ILE A 150 -4.43 12.71 -12.21
N LYS A 151 -4.38 12.25 -13.46
CA LYS A 151 -5.43 11.39 -14.02
C LYS A 151 -5.41 10.02 -13.36
N SER A 152 -6.57 9.53 -12.90
CA SER A 152 -6.63 8.24 -12.22
C SER A 152 -6.44 7.05 -13.15
N TRP A 153 -7.33 6.92 -14.12
CA TRP A 153 -7.26 5.91 -15.17
C TRP A 153 -7.49 6.54 -16.53
N ASN A 154 -7.05 5.84 -17.59
CA ASN A 154 -7.24 6.33 -18.95
C ASN A 154 -8.72 6.27 -19.37
N THR A 155 -9.46 5.30 -18.86
CA THR A 155 -10.90 5.13 -19.04
C THR A 155 -11.54 4.62 -17.74
N PHE A 156 -12.77 5.04 -17.46
CA PHE A 156 -13.54 4.56 -16.31
C PHE A 156 -15.00 4.35 -16.71
N LYS A 157 -15.70 3.45 -16.00
CA LYS A 157 -17.13 3.22 -16.23
C LYS A 157 -17.91 4.52 -15.97
N GLY A 158 -18.82 4.88 -16.87
CA GLY A 158 -19.61 6.11 -16.77
C GLY A 158 -19.14 7.28 -17.64
N GLY A 159 -18.14 7.08 -18.52
CA GLY A 159 -17.82 8.05 -19.58
C GLY A 159 -17.05 9.30 -19.12
N TYR A 160 -16.46 9.26 -17.93
CA TYR A 160 -15.63 10.35 -17.41
C TYR A 160 -14.39 10.57 -18.29
N LYS A 161 -14.18 11.80 -18.75
CA LYS A 161 -13.03 12.17 -19.61
C LYS A 161 -11.71 12.26 -18.84
N TYR A 162 -11.79 12.69 -17.58
CA TYR A 162 -10.65 12.87 -16.68
C TYR A 162 -11.01 12.42 -15.25
N PRO A 163 -11.09 11.10 -14.99
CA PRO A 163 -11.46 10.61 -13.66
C PRO A 163 -10.33 10.91 -12.66
N VAL A 164 -10.71 11.46 -11.52
CA VAL A 164 -9.86 11.68 -10.34
C VAL A 164 -10.59 11.13 -9.14
N ILE A 165 -9.92 10.33 -8.33
CA ILE A 165 -10.51 9.73 -7.13
C ILE A 165 -9.65 10.01 -5.90
N ILE A 166 -10.27 9.90 -4.72
CA ILE A 166 -9.64 10.26 -3.45
C ILE A 166 -8.35 9.46 -3.16
N ASP A 167 -8.26 8.22 -3.65
CA ASP A 167 -7.09 7.36 -3.47
C ASP A 167 -5.81 7.92 -4.13
N ASN A 168 -5.93 8.92 -5.02
CA ASN A 168 -4.75 9.65 -5.53
C ASN A 168 -3.92 10.24 -4.39
N MET A 169 -4.57 10.69 -3.32
CA MET A 169 -3.92 11.33 -2.17
C MET A 169 -2.83 10.44 -1.56
N MET A 170 -3.08 9.14 -1.45
CA MET A 170 -2.10 8.20 -0.90
C MET A 170 -0.90 7.99 -1.84
N ASN A 171 -1.10 8.17 -3.14
CA ASN A 171 -0.05 7.99 -4.14
C ASN A 171 0.91 9.19 -4.23
N LEU A 172 0.51 10.36 -3.69
CA LEU A 172 1.33 11.57 -3.68
C LEU A 172 2.58 11.44 -2.80
N GLU A 173 2.57 10.54 -1.81
CA GLU A 173 3.74 10.32 -0.94
C GLU A 173 4.99 9.96 -1.76
N LEU A 174 4.83 9.18 -2.84
CA LEU A 174 5.92 8.84 -3.75
C LEU A 174 6.54 10.09 -4.40
N LEU A 175 5.72 11.08 -4.78
CA LEU A 175 6.19 12.31 -5.40
C LEU A 175 6.86 13.23 -4.39
N PHE A 176 6.30 13.38 -3.19
CA PHE A 176 6.94 14.11 -2.11
C PHE A 176 8.29 13.49 -1.73
N TRP A 177 8.35 12.16 -1.64
CA TRP A 177 9.61 11.45 -1.41
C TRP A 177 10.61 11.72 -2.54
N ALA A 178 10.20 11.60 -3.79
CA ALA A 178 11.08 11.81 -4.94
C ALA A 178 11.63 13.24 -4.98
N SER A 179 10.81 14.25 -4.70
CA SER A 179 11.24 15.65 -4.64
C SER A 179 12.34 15.85 -3.60
N ARG A 180 12.14 15.33 -2.37
CA ARG A 180 13.15 15.40 -1.30
C ARG A 180 14.44 14.69 -1.68
N GLU A 181 14.34 13.54 -2.34
CA GLU A 181 15.48 12.67 -2.63
C GLU A 181 16.34 13.15 -3.82
N THR A 182 15.73 13.85 -4.78
CA THR A 182 16.42 14.34 -6.00
C THR A 182 16.68 15.84 -5.99
N GLY A 183 15.94 16.62 -5.19
CA GLY A 183 15.91 18.08 -5.28
C GLY A 183 15.09 18.61 -6.47
N ASP A 184 14.43 17.74 -7.26
CA ASP A 184 13.54 18.17 -8.35
C ASP A 184 12.20 18.62 -7.74
N GLN A 185 12.01 19.94 -7.68
CA GLN A 185 10.84 20.56 -7.07
C GLN A 185 9.54 20.27 -7.84
N ARG A 186 9.63 19.92 -9.13
CA ARG A 186 8.47 19.59 -9.96
C ARG A 186 7.64 18.45 -9.39
N PHE A 187 8.26 17.47 -8.72
CA PHE A 187 7.51 16.37 -8.09
C PHE A 187 6.64 16.87 -6.94
N HIS A 188 7.15 17.79 -6.12
CA HIS A 188 6.38 18.42 -5.06
C HIS A 188 5.25 19.29 -5.65
N ASP A 189 5.56 20.10 -6.66
CA ASP A 189 4.58 21.02 -7.26
C ASP A 189 3.43 20.29 -7.96
N ILE A 190 3.66 19.07 -8.46
CA ILE A 190 2.59 18.19 -8.98
C ILE A 190 1.69 17.64 -7.86
N ALA A 191 2.23 17.49 -6.65
CA ALA A 191 1.54 16.87 -5.52
C ALA A 191 0.74 17.87 -4.65
N VAL A 192 0.80 19.17 -4.93
CA VAL A 192 0.15 20.25 -4.16
C VAL A 192 -0.94 20.95 -4.97
#